data_AF-A0A7K4FCD4-F1
#
_entry.id   AF-A0A7K4FCD4-F1
#
_cell.length_a   1.000
_cell.length_b   1.000
_cell.length_c   1.000
_cell.angle_alpha   90.00
_cell.angle_beta   90.00
_cell.angle_gamma   90.00
#
_symmetry.space_group_name_H-M   'P 1'
#
loop_
_entity.id
_entity.type
_entity.pdbx_description
1 polymer ?
#
loop_
_entity_poly.entity_id
_entity_poly.type
_entity_poly.pdbx_seq_one_letter_code
_entity_poly.pdbx_strand_id
1 'polypeptide(L)'
;MERYLLHFKNEKYLPQNCRELAYRARDLAADMKNVSVRLARVATKFIEFDVAAEKDDLDPLVEKLSPIGELDNVRHVVEEHIDKEKGIAEGIFYFNNERFWECHEAFEGVWNQCFGREKELVQGIILVAVAFAHEQENEESIGIGMLGRALEKLGSSPSMYHSIDVDRIRQKAKEMQKAKKLTRFEI
;
A
#
# COMPACT_ATOMS: atom_id res chain seq x y z
N MET A 1 1.55 13.96 17.18
CA MET A 1 2.22 13.22 16.11
C MET A 1 1.15 12.66 15.19
N GLU A 2 1.17 13.15 13.96
CA GLU A 2 0.33 12.72 12.85
C GLU A 2 1.05 11.60 12.08
N ARG A 3 0.32 10.88 11.22
CA ARG A 3 0.88 9.76 10.43
C ARG A 3 1.16 10.20 9.00
N TYR A 4 2.36 9.94 8.51
CA TYR A 4 2.78 10.28 7.16
C TYR A 4 3.36 9.07 6.45
N LEU A 5 3.18 9.02 5.12
CA LEU A 5 3.88 8.11 4.23
C LEU A 5 4.90 8.93 3.44
N LEU A 6 6.18 8.64 3.64
CA LEU A 6 7.27 9.29 2.93
C LEU A 6 7.76 8.35 1.83
N HIS A 7 7.66 8.77 0.57
CA HIS A 7 8.18 8.02 -0.56
C HIS A 7 9.53 8.57 -0.99
N PHE A 8 10.55 7.72 -0.97
CA PHE A 8 11.87 8.01 -1.48
C PHE A 8 12.10 7.19 -2.74
N LYS A 9 12.75 7.75 -3.77
CA LYS A 9 13.07 7.03 -5.01
C LYS A 9 13.87 5.77 -4.70
N ASN A 10 13.49 4.65 -5.30
CA ASN A 10 14.19 3.38 -5.18
C ASN A 10 14.99 3.09 -6.44
N GLU A 11 16.31 2.96 -6.28
CA GLU A 11 17.21 2.64 -7.40
C GLU A 11 17.72 1.18 -7.35
N LYS A 12 17.63 0.52 -6.20
CA LYS A 12 18.36 -0.75 -5.97
C LYS A 12 17.80 -1.70 -4.93
N TYR A 13 16.92 -1.23 -4.04
CA TYR A 13 16.45 -2.03 -2.92
C TYR A 13 15.34 -2.97 -3.36
N LEU A 14 15.30 -4.14 -2.74
CA LEU A 14 14.24 -5.13 -2.91
C LEU A 14 13.44 -5.24 -1.61
N PRO A 15 12.25 -5.85 -1.62
CA PRO A 15 11.48 -6.09 -0.41
C PRO A 15 12.29 -6.68 0.75
N GLN A 16 13.26 -7.56 0.47
CA GLN A 16 14.14 -8.15 1.50
C GLN A 16 14.91 -7.11 2.33
N ASN A 17 15.11 -5.90 1.81
CA ASN A 17 15.78 -4.81 2.51
C ASN A 17 14.85 -4.00 3.43
N CYS A 18 13.54 -4.26 3.46
CA CYS A 18 12.55 -3.45 4.19
C CYS A 18 12.93 -3.22 5.67
N ARG A 19 13.34 -4.28 6.37
CA ARG A 19 13.70 -4.21 7.80
C ARG A 19 14.97 -3.40 8.01
N GLU A 20 16.00 -3.67 7.21
CA GLU A 20 17.28 -2.93 7.25
C GLU A 20 17.05 -1.43 7.01
N LEU A 21 16.24 -1.08 6.00
CA LEU A 21 15.87 0.30 5.68
C LEU A 21 15.13 0.96 6.84
N ALA A 22 14.15 0.27 7.43
CA ALA A 22 13.44 0.79 8.60
C ALA A 22 14.38 1.01 9.79
N TYR A 23 15.33 0.10 10.05
CA TYR A 23 16.33 0.29 11.10
C TYR A 23 17.24 1.48 10.80
N ARG A 24 17.75 1.59 9.57
CA ARG A 24 18.60 2.71 9.15
C ARG A 24 17.88 4.05 9.27
N ALA A 25 16.61 4.12 8.89
CA ALA A 25 15.80 5.33 9.04
C ALA A 25 15.60 5.72 10.51
N ARG A 26 15.36 4.73 11.40
CA ARG A 26 15.30 4.98 12.86
C ARG A 26 16.62 5.49 13.43
N ASP A 27 17.74 4.94 12.97
CA ASP A 27 19.08 5.37 13.42
C ASP A 27 19.38 6.81 13.00
N LEU A 28 19.08 7.18 11.75
CA LEU A 28 19.24 8.54 11.23
C LEU A 28 18.37 9.58 11.97
N ALA A 29 17.19 9.16 12.44
CA ALA A 29 16.24 9.99 13.18
C ALA A 29 16.34 9.83 14.70
N ALA A 30 17.37 9.16 15.23
CA ALA A 30 17.42 8.76 16.65
C ALA A 30 17.44 9.93 17.64
N ASP A 31 17.90 11.10 17.21
CA ASP A 31 17.93 12.35 17.98
C ASP A 31 16.63 13.17 17.89
N MET A 32 15.68 12.77 17.03
CA MET A 32 14.40 13.45 16.84
C MET A 32 13.35 12.93 17.84
N LYS A 33 12.94 13.77 18.79
CA LYS A 33 12.06 13.34 19.90
C LYS A 33 10.63 13.02 19.50
N ASN A 34 10.09 13.71 18.49
CA ASN A 34 8.69 13.55 18.07
C ASN A 34 8.57 12.84 16.72
N VAL A 35 9.54 11.98 16.39
CA VAL A 35 9.51 11.16 15.17
C VAL A 35 9.57 9.68 15.55
N SER A 36 8.75 8.87 14.90
CA SER A 36 8.78 7.42 14.98
C SER A 36 8.63 6.81 13.60
N VAL A 37 9.68 6.15 13.11
CA VAL A 37 9.62 5.35 11.87
C VAL A 37 9.09 3.96 12.21
N ARG A 38 7.90 3.62 11.71
CA ARG A 38 7.19 2.38 12.07
C ARG A 38 7.67 1.20 11.25
N LEU A 39 7.69 1.34 9.93
CA LEU A 39 8.11 0.32 8.99
C LEU A 39 8.61 0.95 7.69
N ALA A 40 9.14 0.10 6.80
CA ALA A 40 9.40 0.47 5.42
C ALA A 40 8.76 -0.55 4.48
N ARG A 41 8.19 -0.09 3.37
CA ARG A 41 7.74 -0.92 2.24
C ARG A 41 8.61 -0.62 1.03
N VAL A 42 9.03 -1.65 0.30
CA VAL A 42 9.92 -1.47 -0.87
C VAL A 42 9.17 -1.83 -2.15
N ALA A 43 8.76 -0.81 -2.89
CA ALA A 43 8.21 -0.92 -4.23
C ALA A 43 9.33 -0.93 -5.29
N THR A 44 8.99 -1.20 -6.56
CA THR A 44 9.98 -1.15 -7.65
C THR A 44 10.60 0.24 -7.79
N LYS A 45 9.78 1.29 -7.67
CA LYS A 45 10.17 2.68 -7.97
C LYS A 45 10.42 3.54 -6.74
N PHE A 46 9.97 3.10 -5.56
CA PHE A 46 10.11 3.87 -4.32
C PHE A 46 10.23 2.98 -3.08
N ILE A 47 10.72 3.58 -2.01
CA ILE A 47 10.71 3.07 -0.64
C ILE A 47 9.71 3.95 0.11
N GLU A 48 8.70 3.35 0.71
CA GLU A 48 7.77 4.03 1.59
C GLU A 48 8.21 3.86 3.03
N PHE A 49 8.30 4.96 3.78
CA PHE A 49 8.39 4.95 5.23
C PHE A 49 7.06 5.40 5.82
N ASP A 50 6.45 4.54 6.64
CA ASP A 50 5.31 4.89 7.48
C ASP A 50 5.86 5.49 8.78
N VAL A 51 5.62 6.77 8.97
CA VAL A 51 6.17 7.55 10.08
C VAL A 51 5.07 8.21 10.88
N ALA A 52 5.28 8.34 12.19
CA ALA A 52 4.56 9.29 13.02
C ALA A 52 5.48 10.48 13.30
N ALA A 53 5.03 11.70 12.99
CA ALA A 53 5.82 12.92 13.18
C ALA A 53 4.91 14.12 13.52
N GLU A 54 5.45 15.15 14.17
CA GLU A 54 4.82 16.47 14.10
C GLU A 54 5.10 17.10 12.74
N LYS A 55 4.20 17.97 12.27
CA LYS A 55 4.34 18.63 10.96
C LYS A 55 5.67 19.40 10.83
N ASP A 56 6.06 20.10 11.89
CA ASP A 56 7.29 20.89 11.92
C ASP A 56 8.57 20.03 11.90
N ASP A 57 8.45 18.73 12.20
CA ASP A 57 9.57 17.77 12.18
C ASP A 57 9.74 17.07 10.81
N LEU A 58 8.86 17.32 9.82
CA LEU A 58 8.93 16.65 8.52
C LEU A 58 10.14 17.05 7.68
N ASP A 59 10.40 18.35 7.50
CA ASP A 59 11.53 18.81 6.68
C ASP A 59 12.88 18.34 7.26
N PRO A 60 13.14 18.47 8.58
CA PRO A 60 14.35 17.90 9.19
C PRO A 60 14.44 16.38 9.06
N LEU A 61 13.32 15.66 9.15
CA LEU A 61 13.28 14.22 8.97
C LEU A 61 13.66 13.83 7.53
N VAL A 62 13.08 14.51 6.53
CA VAL A 62 13.40 14.28 5.11
C VAL A 62 14.89 14.53 4.85
N GLU A 63 15.46 15.60 5.39
CA GLU A 63 16.89 15.89 5.27
C GLU A 63 17.74 14.77 5.87
N LYS A 64 17.40 14.30 7.07
CA LYS A 64 18.09 13.19 7.73
C LYS A 64 17.99 11.87 6.97
N LEU A 65 16.88 11.62 6.28
CA LEU A 65 16.68 10.41 5.47
C LEU A 65 17.27 10.49 4.06
N SER A 66 17.75 11.66 3.60
CA SER A 66 18.37 11.85 2.28
C SER A 66 19.51 10.87 1.93
N PRO A 67 20.30 10.31 2.88
CA PRO A 67 21.28 9.27 2.55
C PRO A 67 20.67 7.92 2.12
N ILE A 68 19.37 7.72 2.31
CA ILE A 68 18.63 6.53 1.83
C ILE A 68 18.21 6.71 0.37
N GLY A 69 17.76 7.90 0.00
CA GLY A 69 17.33 8.25 -1.35
C GLY A 69 16.84 9.69 -1.47
N GLU A 70 16.44 10.09 -2.66
CA GLU A 70 15.78 11.37 -2.91
C GLU A 70 14.28 11.27 -2.57
N LEU A 71 13.73 12.29 -1.90
CA LEU A 71 12.29 12.37 -1.66
C LEU A 71 11.53 12.50 -2.99
N ASP A 72 10.48 11.70 -3.16
CA ASP A 72 9.58 11.73 -4.30
C ASP A 72 8.21 12.32 -3.92
N ASN A 73 7.65 11.87 -2.79
CA ASN A 73 6.33 12.29 -2.34
C ASN A 73 6.18 12.20 -0.82
N VAL A 74 5.36 13.07 -0.23
CA VAL A 74 4.91 12.98 1.16
C VAL A 74 3.39 12.95 1.16
N ARG A 75 2.80 11.99 1.87
CA ARG A 75 1.35 11.91 2.07
C ARG A 75 1.02 11.97 3.55
N HIS A 76 0.10 12.87 3.92
CA HIS A 76 -0.52 12.88 5.25
C HIS A 76 -1.65 11.85 5.26
N VAL A 77 -1.60 10.91 6.21
CA VAL A 77 -2.61 9.88 6.37
C VAL A 77 -3.70 10.38 7.30
N VAL A 78 -4.81 10.82 6.72
CA VAL A 78 -6.01 11.24 7.43
C VAL A 78 -7.24 10.52 6.87
N GLU A 79 -8.25 10.33 7.71
CA GLU A 79 -9.55 9.84 7.25
C GLU A 79 -10.25 10.95 6.47
N GLU A 80 -10.23 10.85 5.14
CA GLU A 80 -10.91 11.80 4.26
C GLU A 80 -12.30 11.30 3.88
N HIS A 81 -13.29 12.19 3.92
CA HIS A 81 -14.57 11.94 3.28
C HIS A 81 -14.43 12.17 1.78
N ILE A 82 -14.08 11.11 1.04
CA ILE A 82 -13.87 11.16 -0.41
C ILE A 82 -15.15 10.69 -1.11
N ASP A 83 -15.53 11.41 -2.17
CA ASP A 83 -16.55 10.93 -3.11
C ASP A 83 -16.18 9.54 -3.65
N LYS A 84 -17.18 8.67 -3.80
CA LYS A 84 -16.97 7.28 -4.17
C LYS A 84 -16.23 7.11 -5.50
N GLU A 85 -16.60 7.85 -6.54
CA GLU A 85 -15.95 7.74 -7.86
C GLU A 85 -14.51 8.22 -7.80
N LYS A 86 -14.26 9.30 -7.04
CA LYS A 86 -12.91 9.79 -6.80
C LYS A 86 -12.06 8.74 -6.06
N GLY A 87 -12.60 8.11 -5.02
CA GLY A 87 -11.90 7.06 -4.27
C GLY A 87 -11.57 5.83 -5.14
N ILE A 88 -12.45 5.45 -6.05
CA ILE A 88 -12.19 4.37 -7.02
C ILE A 88 -11.07 4.76 -7.98
N ALA A 89 -11.11 5.97 -8.55
CA ALA A 89 -10.09 6.44 -9.49
C ALA A 89 -8.70 6.54 -8.82
N GLU A 90 -8.64 7.05 -7.59
CA GLU A 90 -7.41 7.11 -6.80
C GLU A 90 -6.90 5.71 -6.45
N GLY A 91 -7.79 4.80 -6.03
CA GLY A 91 -7.43 3.41 -5.73
C GLY A 91 -6.78 2.71 -6.91
N ILE A 92 -7.34 2.86 -8.12
CA ILE A 92 -6.76 2.32 -9.37
C ILE A 92 -5.38 2.94 -9.63
N PHE A 93 -5.28 4.28 -9.55
CA PHE A 93 -4.02 4.98 -9.76
C PHE A 93 -2.93 4.48 -8.79
N TYR A 94 -3.26 4.33 -7.51
CA TYR A 94 -2.33 3.86 -6.51
C TYR A 94 -1.92 2.41 -6.74
N PHE A 95 -2.88 1.51 -7.02
CA PHE A 95 -2.57 0.11 -7.31
C PHE A 95 -1.59 -0.03 -8.49
N ASN A 96 -1.87 0.68 -9.58
CA ASN A 96 -1.08 0.60 -10.81
C ASN A 96 0.31 1.25 -10.66
N ASN A 97 0.52 2.05 -9.61
CA ASN A 97 1.82 2.62 -9.24
C ASN A 97 2.48 1.91 -8.05
N GLU A 98 2.00 0.74 -7.66
CA GLU A 98 2.51 -0.04 -6.52
C GLU A 98 2.38 0.66 -5.15
N ARG A 99 1.54 1.68 -5.06
CA ARG A 99 1.18 2.41 -3.84
C ARG A 99 0.09 1.67 -3.08
N PHE A 100 0.38 0.42 -2.71
CA PHE A 100 -0.66 -0.52 -2.28
C PHE A 100 -1.32 -0.16 -0.95
N TRP A 101 -0.59 0.47 -0.03
CA TRP A 101 -1.18 0.94 1.23
C TRP A 101 -2.17 2.09 1.00
N GLU A 102 -1.85 3.00 0.09
CA GLU A 102 -2.72 4.14 -0.26
C GLU A 102 -3.89 3.69 -1.12
N CYS A 103 -3.69 2.69 -1.98
CA CYS A 103 -4.77 1.97 -2.63
C CYS A 103 -5.74 1.38 -1.60
N HIS A 104 -5.22 0.72 -0.54
CA HIS A 104 -6.03 0.20 0.56
C HIS A 104 -6.85 1.33 1.20
N GLU A 105 -6.24 2.46 1.55
CA GLU A 105 -6.92 3.57 2.23
C GLU A 105 -7.98 4.24 1.32
N ALA A 106 -7.69 4.42 0.03
CA ALA A 106 -8.65 4.95 -0.93
C ALA A 106 -9.89 4.04 -1.07
N PHE A 107 -9.67 2.72 -1.22
CA PHE A 107 -10.78 1.77 -1.30
C PHE A 107 -11.48 1.55 0.04
N GLU A 108 -10.84 1.78 1.19
CA GLU A 108 -11.52 1.80 2.49
C GLU A 108 -12.57 2.92 2.56
N GLY A 109 -12.23 4.12 2.07
CA GLY A 109 -13.18 5.23 1.93
C GLY A 109 -14.38 4.89 1.04
N VAL A 110 -14.15 4.18 -0.07
CA VAL A 110 -15.20 3.63 -0.95
C VAL A 110 -16.03 2.57 -0.22
N TRP A 111 -15.37 1.63 0.48
CA TRP A 111 -15.98 0.52 1.18
C TRP A 111 -16.93 0.98 2.29
N ASN A 112 -16.59 2.07 2.99
CA ASN A 112 -17.44 2.69 4.00
C ASN A 112 -18.79 3.16 3.45
N GLN A 113 -18.85 3.51 2.15
CA GLN A 113 -20.07 3.94 1.46
C GLN A 113 -20.84 2.78 0.81
N CYS A 114 -20.27 1.58 0.78
CA CYS A 114 -20.85 0.40 0.13
C CYS A 114 -21.70 -0.45 1.09
N PHE A 115 -22.66 -1.19 0.52
CA PHE A 115 -23.54 -2.12 1.24
C PHE A 115 -23.68 -3.45 0.49
N GLY A 116 -24.06 -4.51 1.21
CA GLY A 116 -24.34 -5.83 0.63
C GLY A 116 -23.18 -6.37 -0.22
N ARG A 117 -23.52 -6.91 -1.41
CA ARG A 117 -22.55 -7.55 -2.32
C ARG A 117 -21.46 -6.59 -2.82
N GLU A 118 -21.76 -5.31 -2.96
CA GLU A 118 -20.75 -4.34 -3.37
C GLU A 118 -19.69 -4.16 -2.28
N LYS A 119 -20.11 -4.11 -1.01
CA LYS A 119 -19.20 -4.01 0.14
C LYS A 119 -18.24 -5.20 0.19
N GLU A 120 -18.71 -6.40 -0.14
CA GLU A 120 -17.87 -7.60 -0.24
C GLU A 120 -16.90 -7.54 -1.42
N LEU A 121 -17.37 -7.10 -2.60
CA LEU A 121 -16.54 -6.92 -3.79
C LEU A 121 -15.39 -5.96 -3.51
N VAL A 122 -15.69 -4.76 -3.00
CA VAL A 122 -14.66 -3.74 -2.67
C VAL A 122 -13.72 -4.26 -1.59
N GLN A 123 -14.23 -5.00 -0.58
CA GLN A 123 -13.38 -5.66 0.41
C GLN A 123 -12.41 -6.67 -0.24
N GLY A 124 -12.84 -7.39 -1.27
CA GLY A 124 -11.98 -8.26 -2.05
C GLY A 124 -10.84 -7.50 -2.74
N ILE A 125 -11.12 -6.34 -3.35
CA ILE A 125 -10.11 -5.47 -3.97
C ILE A 125 -9.10 -4.96 -2.92
N ILE A 126 -9.59 -4.50 -1.76
CA ILE A 126 -8.76 -4.07 -0.64
C ILE A 126 -7.80 -5.19 -0.21
N LEU A 127 -8.29 -6.43 -0.09
CA LEU A 127 -7.45 -7.57 0.31
C LEU A 127 -6.37 -7.91 -0.73
N VAL A 128 -6.60 -7.64 -2.01
CA VAL A 128 -5.56 -7.77 -3.05
C VAL A 128 -4.49 -6.69 -2.87
N ALA A 129 -4.86 -5.43 -2.59
CA ALA A 129 -3.88 -4.38 -2.29
C ALA A 129 -3.05 -4.74 -1.04
N VAL A 130 -3.71 -5.19 0.03
CA VAL A 130 -3.03 -5.65 1.26
C VAL A 130 -2.07 -6.82 0.99
N ALA A 131 -2.41 -7.73 0.08
CA ALA A 131 -1.52 -8.83 -0.31
C ALA A 131 -0.18 -8.32 -0.84
N PHE A 132 -0.20 -7.30 -1.69
CA PHE A 132 1.01 -6.70 -2.24
C PHE A 132 1.72 -5.75 -1.25
N ALA A 133 1.01 -5.09 -0.35
CA ALA A 133 1.65 -4.35 0.74
C ALA A 133 2.52 -5.28 1.62
N HIS A 134 2.03 -6.48 1.96
CA HIS A 134 2.85 -7.49 2.65
C HIS A 134 4.04 -7.97 1.81
N GLU A 135 3.87 -8.10 0.50
CA GLU A 135 4.99 -8.45 -0.38
C GLU A 135 6.11 -7.41 -0.31
N GLN A 136 5.77 -6.11 -0.33
CA GLN A 136 6.73 -5.01 -0.17
C GLN A 136 7.40 -4.98 1.21
N GLU A 137 6.81 -5.63 2.22
CA GLU A 137 7.36 -5.83 3.57
C GLU A 137 8.15 -7.15 3.71
N ASN A 138 8.45 -7.85 2.59
CA ASN A 138 9.09 -9.16 2.56
C ASN A 138 8.29 -10.26 3.27
N GLU A 139 6.95 -10.16 3.23
CA GLU A 139 6.01 -11.09 3.82
C GLU A 139 5.12 -11.74 2.76
N GLU A 140 5.72 -12.14 1.62
CA GLU A 140 5.00 -12.69 0.46
C GLU A 140 4.10 -13.87 0.84
N SER A 141 4.52 -14.73 1.77
CA SER A 141 3.68 -15.83 2.26
C SER A 141 2.38 -15.37 2.92
N ILE A 142 2.41 -14.24 3.65
CA ILE A 142 1.22 -13.63 4.24
C ILE A 142 0.35 -13.05 3.13
N GLY A 143 0.95 -12.37 2.16
CA GLY A 143 0.26 -11.83 1.00
C GLY A 143 -0.48 -12.90 0.18
N ILE A 144 0.14 -14.06 -0.06
CA ILE A 144 -0.50 -15.21 -0.71
C ILE A 144 -1.71 -15.72 0.08
N GLY A 145 -1.65 -15.68 1.42
CA GLY A 145 -2.79 -15.98 2.30
C GLY A 145 -3.94 -14.99 2.13
N MET A 146 -3.63 -13.70 1.95
CA MET A 146 -4.64 -12.65 1.73
C MET A 146 -5.40 -12.83 0.41
N LEU A 147 -4.75 -13.36 -0.64
CA LEU A 147 -5.43 -13.67 -1.90
C LEU A 147 -6.56 -14.69 -1.74
N GLY A 148 -6.47 -15.62 -0.77
CA GLY A 148 -7.53 -16.59 -0.52
C GLY A 148 -8.78 -15.90 0.03
N ARG A 149 -8.59 -15.03 1.01
CA ARG A 149 -9.64 -14.19 1.58
C ARG A 149 -10.22 -13.23 0.53
N ALA A 150 -9.36 -12.67 -0.34
CA ALA A 150 -9.80 -11.83 -1.45
C ALA A 150 -10.72 -12.61 -2.40
N LEU A 151 -10.35 -13.83 -2.80
CA LEU A 151 -11.16 -14.67 -3.68
C LEU A 151 -12.51 -15.06 -3.06
N GLU A 152 -12.55 -15.35 -1.76
CA GLU A 152 -13.80 -15.58 -1.03
C GLU A 152 -14.74 -14.36 -1.12
N LYS A 153 -14.18 -13.17 -0.93
CA LYS A 153 -14.94 -11.90 -0.98
C LYS A 153 -15.38 -11.50 -2.38
N LEU A 154 -14.52 -11.70 -3.38
CA LEU A 154 -14.86 -11.48 -4.77
C LEU A 154 -15.92 -12.48 -5.25
N GLY A 155 -15.87 -13.73 -4.78
CA GLY A 155 -16.91 -14.75 -5.01
C GLY A 155 -17.41 -14.79 -6.46
N SER A 156 -18.73 -14.68 -6.62
CA SER A 156 -19.44 -14.57 -7.91
C SER A 156 -19.86 -13.13 -8.24
N SER A 157 -19.13 -12.13 -7.74
CA SER A 157 -19.34 -10.73 -8.10
C SER A 157 -19.29 -10.52 -9.63
N PRO A 158 -19.97 -9.47 -10.14
CA PRO A 158 -19.88 -9.10 -11.55
C PRO A 158 -18.44 -9.03 -12.04
N SER A 159 -18.22 -9.32 -13.32
CA SER A 159 -16.89 -9.32 -13.94
C SER A 159 -16.26 -7.92 -13.98
N MET A 160 -17.07 -6.87 -13.90
CA MET A 160 -16.64 -5.47 -13.90
C MET A 160 -17.16 -4.74 -12.66
N TYR A 161 -16.32 -3.86 -12.12
CA TYR A 161 -16.69 -2.88 -11.12
C TYR A 161 -16.15 -1.51 -11.56
N HIS A 162 -17.03 -0.64 -12.08
CA HIS A 162 -16.62 0.58 -12.79
C HIS A 162 -15.64 0.21 -13.92
N SER A 163 -14.43 0.76 -13.92
CA SER A 163 -13.37 0.45 -14.89
C SER A 163 -12.50 -0.75 -14.51
N ILE A 164 -12.75 -1.39 -13.36
CA ILE A 164 -11.93 -2.50 -12.84
C ILE A 164 -12.42 -3.83 -13.40
N ASP A 165 -11.51 -4.59 -14.01
CA ASP A 165 -11.74 -5.97 -14.44
C ASP A 165 -11.57 -6.94 -13.26
N VAL A 166 -12.68 -7.22 -12.59
CA VAL A 166 -12.74 -8.11 -11.42
C VAL A 166 -12.47 -9.56 -11.80
N ASP A 167 -12.85 -9.97 -13.02
CA ASP A 167 -12.55 -11.31 -13.55
C ASP A 167 -11.04 -11.52 -13.66
N ARG A 168 -10.31 -10.53 -14.19
CA ARG A 168 -8.85 -10.54 -14.29
C ARG A 168 -8.20 -10.59 -12.92
N ILE A 169 -8.69 -9.82 -11.94
CA ILE A 169 -8.21 -9.90 -10.55
C ILE A 169 -8.40 -11.32 -10.00
N ARG A 170 -9.59 -11.91 -10.16
CA ARG A 170 -9.87 -13.29 -9.71
C ARG A 170 -8.92 -14.31 -10.37
N GLN A 171 -8.68 -14.18 -11.67
CA GLN A 171 -7.81 -15.09 -12.40
C GLN A 171 -6.36 -14.97 -11.94
N LYS A 172 -5.85 -13.74 -11.81
CA LYS A 172 -4.50 -13.45 -11.31
C LYS A 172 -4.30 -13.94 -9.88
N ALA A 173 -5.27 -13.72 -8.99
CA ALA A 173 -5.21 -14.20 -7.62
C ALA A 173 -5.11 -15.73 -7.56
N LYS A 174 -5.90 -16.46 -8.35
CA LYS A 174 -5.82 -17.94 -8.45
C LYS A 174 -4.47 -18.41 -8.98
N GLU A 175 -3.96 -17.76 -10.03
CA GLU A 175 -2.64 -18.06 -10.62
C GLU A 175 -1.53 -17.91 -9.58
N MET A 176 -1.51 -16.76 -8.88
CA MET A 176 -0.50 -16.45 -7.86
C MET A 176 -0.57 -17.39 -6.66
N GLN A 177 -1.78 -17.73 -6.18
CA GLN A 177 -1.94 -18.73 -5.12
C GLN A 177 -1.41 -20.10 -5.52
N LYS A 178 -1.72 -20.55 -6.74
CA LYS A 178 -1.23 -21.84 -7.25
C LYS A 178 0.29 -21.84 -7.39
N ALA A 179 0.86 -20.72 -7.87
CA ALA A 179 2.30 -20.54 -8.02
C ALA A 179 3.03 -20.31 -6.69
N LYS A 180 2.29 -19.98 -5.62
CA LYS A 180 2.81 -19.49 -4.33
C LYS A 180 3.78 -18.32 -4.51
N LYS A 181 3.46 -17.43 -5.43
CA LYS A 181 4.29 -16.29 -5.80
C LYS A 181 3.41 -15.12 -6.23
N LEU A 182 3.64 -13.96 -5.64
CA LEU A 182 2.98 -12.73 -6.06
C LEU A 182 3.67 -12.18 -7.30
N THR A 183 2.88 -11.70 -8.24
CA THR A 183 3.36 -11.09 -9.48
C THR A 183 2.53 -9.84 -9.71
N ARG A 184 3.19 -8.68 -9.64
CA ARG A 184 2.53 -7.37 -9.78
C ARG A 184 1.83 -7.26 -11.14
N PHE A 185 0.68 -6.61 -11.15
CA PHE A 185 -0.13 -6.35 -12.32
C PHE A 185 -0.90 -5.05 -12.14
N GLU A 186 -1.54 -4.56 -13.19
CA GLU A 186 -2.41 -3.38 -13.14
C GLU A 186 -3.88 -3.79 -13.18
N ILE A 187 -4.72 -3.07 -12.43
CA ILE A 187 -6.18 -3.23 -12.35
C ILE A 187 -6.93 -2.18 -13.16
#